data_AF-A0A4V2AXP0-F1
#
_entry.id   AF-A0A4V2AXP0-F1
#
_cell.length_a   1.000
_cell.length_b   1.000
_cell.length_c   1.000
_cell.angle_alpha   90.00
_cell.angle_beta   90.00
_cell.angle_gamma   90.00
#
_symmetry.space_group_name_H-M   'P 1'
#
loop_
_entity.id
_entity.type
_entity.pdbx_description
1 polymer ?
#
loop_
_entity_poly.entity_id
_entity_poly.type
_entity_poly.pdbx_seq_one_letter_code
_entity_poly.pdbx_strand_id
1 'polypeptide(L)'
;IVWFEEPVPMMEEAANLVREADIFLIIGTSLVVYPAAGLVNYVPPFVPKFVVDKKIPLLPGIPNITTIEKAATEGMKEVLPLLKEFLSK
;
A
#
# COMPACT_ATOMS: atom_id res chain seq x y z
N ILE A 1 -16.89 -12.21 -5.07
CA ILE A 1 -17.11 -10.82 -5.53
C ILE A 1 -17.84 -10.12 -4.39
N VAL A 2 -17.44 -8.89 -4.06
CA VAL A 2 -18.14 -8.04 -3.08
C VAL A 2 -18.70 -6.87 -3.86
N TRP A 3 -19.99 -6.58 -3.71
CA TRP A 3 -20.63 -5.45 -4.37
C TRP A 3 -20.51 -4.17 -3.55
N PHE A 4 -20.80 -3.02 -4.16
CA PHE A 4 -20.86 -1.76 -3.40
C PHE A 4 -21.94 -1.85 -2.33
N GLU A 5 -21.68 -1.20 -1.19
CA GLU A 5 -22.54 -1.21 0.02
C GLU A 5 -22.64 -2.57 0.73
N GLU A 6 -22.08 -3.64 0.16
CA GLU A 6 -21.92 -4.90 0.89
C GLU A 6 -20.73 -4.84 1.85
N PRO A 7 -20.84 -5.51 3.01
CA PRO A 7 -19.71 -5.63 3.92
C PRO A 7 -18.56 -6.36 3.24
N VAL A 8 -17.35 -5.80 3.34
CA VAL A 8 -16.13 -6.46 2.86
C VAL A 8 -15.68 -7.47 3.93
N PRO A 9 -15.75 -8.79 3.66
CA PRO A 9 -15.28 -9.79 4.60
C PRO A 9 -13.77 -9.66 4.83
N MET A 10 -13.29 -10.16 5.97
CA MET A 10 -11.86 -10.17 6.34
C MET A 10 -11.22 -8.79 6.52
N MET A 11 -11.99 -7.71 6.57
CA MET A 11 -11.41 -6.37 6.66
C MET A 11 -10.67 -6.13 7.99
N GLU A 12 -11.20 -6.67 9.09
CA GLU A 12 -10.55 -6.62 10.40
C GLU A 12 -9.24 -7.41 10.43
N GLU A 13 -9.23 -8.61 9.86
CA GLU A 13 -8.04 -9.46 9.74
C GLU A 13 -6.96 -8.78 8.91
N ALA A 14 -7.33 -8.20 7.75
CA ALA A 14 -6.41 -7.41 6.94
C ALA A 14 -5.87 -6.20 7.69
N ALA A 15 -6.70 -5.49 8.47
CA ALA A 15 -6.25 -4.39 9.30
C ALA A 15 -5.24 -4.83 10.38
N ASN A 16 -5.40 -6.03 10.96
CA ASN A 16 -4.44 -6.59 11.90
C ASN A 16 -3.11 -6.95 11.21
N LEU A 17 -3.17 -7.58 10.03
CA LEU A 17 -1.97 -7.93 9.26
C LEU A 17 -1.15 -6.68 8.87
N VAL A 18 -1.80 -5.61 8.42
CA VAL A 18 -1.06 -4.39 8.02
C VAL A 18 -0.47 -3.62 9.21
N ARG A 19 -1.02 -3.79 10.42
CA ARG A 19 -0.43 -3.21 11.65
C ARG A 19 0.90 -3.85 12.02
N GLU A 20 1.10 -5.11 11.64
CA GLU A 20 2.31 -5.90 11.91
C GLU A 20 3.30 -5.88 10.75
N ALA A 21 2.98 -5.21 9.64
CA ALA A 21 3.81 -5.22 8.45
C ALA A 21 5.12 -4.43 8.66
N ASP A 22 6.25 -5.03 8.31
CA ASP A 22 7.55 -4.34 8.28
C ASP A 22 7.72 -3.43 7.05
N ILE A 23 7.02 -3.76 5.96
CA ILE A 23 7.01 -3.02 4.69
C ILE A 23 5.60 -3.12 4.09
N PHE A 24 5.07 -2.03 3.53
CA PHE A 24 3.75 -2.00 2.90
C PHE A 24 3.81 -1.51 1.46
N LEU A 25 3.16 -2.22 0.52
CA LEU A 25 3.13 -1.87 -0.90
C LEU A 25 1.68 -1.64 -1.36
N ILE A 26 1.46 -0.56 -2.09
CA ILE A 26 0.21 -0.17 -2.71
C ILE A 26 0.45 -0.15 -4.22
N ILE A 27 -0.21 -1.01 -4.97
CA ILE A 27 0.08 -1.20 -6.40
C ILE A 27 -1.22 -1.15 -7.20
N GLY A 28 -1.28 -0.26 -8.20
CA GLY A 28 -2.36 -0.24 -9.19
C GLY A 28 -3.74 0.07 -8.61
N THR A 29 -3.80 0.96 -7.61
CA THR A 29 -5.05 1.38 -6.98
C THR A 29 -5.08 2.90 -6.80
N SER A 30 -6.24 3.48 -7.06
CA SER A 30 -6.50 4.90 -6.85
C SER A 30 -6.67 5.28 -5.39
N LEU A 31 -6.76 4.30 -4.48
CA LEU A 31 -7.04 4.50 -3.05
C LEU A 31 -8.32 5.31 -2.78
N VAL A 32 -9.37 5.10 -3.58
CA VAL A 32 -10.68 5.75 -3.41
C VAL A 32 -11.81 4.80 -2.99
N VAL A 33 -11.56 3.49 -2.98
CA VAL A 33 -12.57 2.48 -2.64
C VAL A 33 -12.43 2.08 -1.18
N TYR A 34 -13.38 2.51 -0.36
CA TYR A 34 -13.45 2.16 1.07
C TYR A 34 -14.27 0.89 1.28
N PRO A 35 -13.95 0.09 2.32
CA PRO A 35 -12.94 0.33 3.37
C PRO A 35 -11.48 0.04 2.97
N ALA A 36 -11.21 -0.67 1.87
CA ALA A 36 -9.87 -1.16 1.53
C ALA A 36 -8.80 -0.06 1.43
N ALA A 37 -9.13 1.10 0.85
CA ALA A 37 -8.22 2.25 0.78
C ALA A 37 -7.74 2.74 2.16
N GLY A 38 -8.53 2.51 3.20
CA GLY A 38 -8.20 2.89 4.57
C GLY A 38 -7.10 2.04 5.21
N LEU A 39 -6.73 0.88 4.63
CA LEU A 39 -5.70 0.00 5.17
C LEU A 39 -4.34 0.70 5.37
N VAL A 40 -3.99 1.64 4.49
CA VAL A 40 -2.75 2.43 4.59
C VAL A 40 -2.64 3.20 5.91
N ASN A 41 -3.78 3.57 6.51
CA ASN A 41 -3.82 4.32 7.77
C ASN A 41 -3.60 3.43 9.00
N TYR A 42 -3.73 2.12 8.85
CA TYR A 42 -3.46 1.16 9.92
C TYR A 42 -1.99 0.70 9.93
N VAL A 43 -1.24 1.00 8.88
CA VAL A 43 0.20 0.73 8.80
C VAL A 43 0.94 1.68 9.76
N PRO A 44 1.86 1.20 10.60
CA PRO A 44 2.62 2.06 11.50
C PRO A 44 3.35 3.19 10.75
N PRO A 45 3.47 4.39 11.35
CA PRO A 45 4.00 5.56 10.65
C PRO A 45 5.47 5.41 10.22
N PHE A 46 6.25 4.64 10.98
CA PHE A 46 7.67 4.37 10.70
C PHE A 46 7.89 3.27 9.66
N VAL A 47 6.86 2.49 9.30
CA VAL A 47 6.99 1.42 8.30
C VAL A 47 7.12 2.03 6.90
N PRO A 48 8.12 1.63 6.10
CA PRO A 48 8.26 2.08 4.72
C PRO A 48 7.07 1.64 3.88
N LYS A 49 6.50 2.60 3.15
CA LYS A 49 5.36 2.43 2.26
C LYS A 49 5.79 2.71 0.83
N PHE A 50 5.41 1.87 -0.11
CA PHE A 50 5.64 2.09 -1.53
C PHE A 50 4.32 2.22 -2.28
N VAL A 51 4.21 3.20 -3.17
CA VAL A 51 3.06 3.35 -4.06
C VAL A 51 3.51 3.28 -5.49
N VAL A 52 3.02 2.28 -6.23
CA VAL A 52 3.30 2.07 -7.64
C VAL A 52 2.00 2.22 -8.42
N ASP A 53 1.88 3.31 -9.15
CA ASP A 53 0.72 3.56 -10.01
C ASP A 53 1.12 4.40 -11.23
N LYS A 54 0.38 4.30 -12.34
CA LYS A 54 0.57 5.18 -13.50
C LYS A 54 0.18 6.63 -13.19
N LYS A 55 -0.62 6.82 -12.15
CA LYS A 55 -1.03 8.12 -11.62
C LYS A 55 -1.03 8.03 -10.10
N ILE A 56 -0.08 8.68 -9.46
CA ILE A 56 0.05 8.63 -8.00
C ILE A 56 -1.22 9.22 -7.35
N PRO A 57 -1.89 8.48 -6.45
CA PRO A 57 -3.06 8.99 -5.73
C PRO A 57 -2.66 10.08 -4.73
N LEU A 58 -3.63 10.90 -4.31
CA LEU A 58 -3.41 11.91 -3.29
C LEU A 58 -3.25 11.22 -1.93
N LEU A 59 -2.10 11.42 -1.27
CA LEU A 59 -1.74 10.73 -0.02
C LEU A 59 -1.36 11.72 1.08
N PRO A 60 -2.26 12.62 1.47
CA PRO A 60 -1.93 13.66 2.43
C PRO A 60 -1.77 13.05 3.83
N GLY A 61 -0.68 13.40 4.50
CA GLY A 61 -0.45 13.00 5.89
C GLY A 61 -0.01 11.55 6.10
N ILE A 62 0.30 10.79 5.03
CA ILE A 62 0.88 9.45 5.15
C ILE A 62 2.41 9.55 5.20
N PRO A 63 3.06 9.23 6.34
CA PRO A 63 4.50 9.30 6.48
C PRO A 63 5.21 8.08 5.88
N ASN A 64 6.51 8.25 5.64
CA ASN A 64 7.44 7.23 5.16
C ASN A 64 6.98 6.55 3.85
N ILE A 65 6.60 7.37 2.87
CA ILE A 65 6.06 6.91 1.60
C ILE A 65 7.02 7.22 0.44
N THR A 66 7.23 6.23 -0.41
CA THR A 66 7.98 6.34 -1.67
C THR A 66 7.03 6.06 -2.83
N THR A 67 6.94 6.99 -3.78
CA THR A 67 6.03 6.91 -4.91
C THR A 67 6.79 6.64 -6.20
N ILE A 68 6.30 5.70 -7.01
CA ILE A 68 6.88 5.31 -8.30
C ILE A 68 5.78 5.41 -9.36
N GLU A 69 5.84 6.46 -10.16
CA GLU A 69 4.81 6.77 -11.16
C GLU A 69 5.03 5.96 -12.45
N LYS A 70 4.70 4.66 -12.40
CA LYS A 70 4.88 3.72 -13.51
C LYS A 70 3.79 2.66 -13.53
N ALA A 71 3.68 1.94 -14.65
CA ALA A 71 2.92 0.70 -14.68
C ALA A 71 3.49 -0.30 -13.65
N ALA A 72 2.64 -1.09 -13.01
CA ALA A 72 3.04 -2.03 -11.95
C ALA A 72 4.22 -2.94 -12.36
N THR A 73 4.22 -3.42 -13.60
CA THR A 73 5.29 -4.26 -14.15
C THR A 73 6.65 -3.58 -14.22
N GLU A 74 6.70 -2.29 -14.56
CA GLU A 74 7.93 -1.51 -14.61
C GLU A 74 8.31 -0.96 -13.25
N GLY A 75 7.35 -0.41 -12.51
CA GLY A 75 7.60 0.15 -11.19
C GLY A 75 8.11 -0.89 -10.19
N MET A 76 7.63 -2.14 -10.27
CA MET A 76 8.17 -3.21 -9.42
C MET A 76 9.64 -3.54 -9.70
N LYS A 77 10.15 -3.29 -10.91
CA LYS A 77 11.60 -3.46 -11.19
C LYS A 77 12.44 -2.44 -10.41
N GLU A 78 11.86 -1.28 -10.08
CA GLU A 78 12.50 -0.25 -9.25
C GLU A 78 12.28 -0.48 -7.76
N VAL A 79 11.14 -1.04 -7.37
CA VAL A 79 10.89 -1.42 -5.96
C VAL A 79 11.83 -2.53 -5.50
N LEU A 80 12.08 -3.55 -6.33
CA LEU A 80 12.88 -4.72 -5.97
C LEU A 80 14.26 -4.41 -5.38
N PRO A 81 15.11 -3.56 -5.96
CA PRO A 81 16.40 -3.21 -5.36
C PRO A 81 16.23 -2.49 -4.01
N LEU A 82 15.24 -1.60 -3.89
CA LEU A 82 14.95 -0.90 -2.62
C LEU A 82 14.57 -1.90 -1.52
N LEU A 83 13.71 -2.88 -1.82
CA LEU A 83 13.32 -3.92 -0.87
C LEU A 83 14.53 -4.75 -0.38
N LYS A 84 15.50 -5.05 -1.26
CA LYS A 84 16.69 -5.80 -0.87
C LYS A 84 17.51 -5.07 0.20
N GLU A 85 17.55 -3.75 0.18
CA GLU A 85 18.25 -2.95 1.19
C GLU A 85 17.59 -3.07 2.58
N PHE A 86 16.27 -3.27 2.63
CA PHE A 86 15.54 -3.51 3.88
C PHE A 86 15.72 -4.94 4.39
N LEU A 87 15.75 -5.92 3.50
CA LEU A 87 15.86 -7.35 3.86
C LEU A 87 17.30 -7.82 4.16
N SER A 88 18.31 -7.04 3.77
CA SER A 88 19.72 -7.37 4.01
C SER A 88 20.26 -6.80 5.33
N LYS A 89 19.40 -6.15 6.12
CA LYS A 89 19.70 -5.67 7.47
C LYS A 89 19.13 -6.65 8.49
#